data_AF-A0A7V1IFP4-F1
#
_entry.id   AF-A0A7V1IFP4-F1
#
_cell.length_a   1.000
_cell.length_b   1.000
_cell.length_c   1.000
_cell.angle_alpha   90.00
_cell.angle_beta   90.00
_cell.angle_gamma   90.00
#
_symmetry.space_group_name_H-M   'P 1'
#
loop_
_entity.id
_entity.type
_entity.pdbx_description
1 polymer ?
#
loop_
_entity_poly.entity_id
_entity_poly.type
_entity_poly.pdbx_seq_one_letter_code
_entity_poly.pdbx_strand_id
1 'polypeptide(L)'
;MFRRLQAAALLAAAWGLILLQGCWNRPKEVEGLLAQVGDSLLTEEALTSTLSRIGLDPKEVATRRQYINQWVDHQLLLYEAVHRGLTKDPELLSRLRHLREEILIERLFEEEVQPAKPTEAEVIAYWRDHTGEFIRPTDEVRLVLATAPDRNSAWGVRNGMDQAQSAEDLQATFEGVVFDTTGFVPEERLPSQLR
;
A
#
# COMPACT_ATOMS: atom_id res chain seq x y z
N MET A 1 -30.03 76.96 18.32
CA MET A 1 -28.99 76.16 19.02
C MET A 1 -29.48 74.79 19.51
N PHE A 2 -30.71 74.66 20.01
CA PHE A 2 -31.27 73.39 20.55
C PHE A 2 -31.36 72.20 19.57
N ARG A 3 -31.56 72.42 18.25
CA ARG A 3 -31.62 71.32 17.25
C ARG A 3 -30.29 70.61 17.00
N ARG A 4 -29.15 71.28 17.21
CA ARG A 4 -27.81 70.67 17.02
C ARG A 4 -27.42 69.76 18.20
N LEU A 5 -27.93 70.06 19.39
CA LEU A 5 -27.72 69.24 20.59
C LEU A 5 -28.56 67.94 20.56
N GLN A 6 -29.76 67.98 20.00
CA GLN A 6 -30.60 66.78 19.81
C GLN A 6 -30.03 65.82 18.76
N ALA A 7 -29.45 66.34 17.67
CA ALA A 7 -28.80 65.51 16.65
C ALA A 7 -27.52 64.83 17.15
N ALA A 8 -26.73 65.51 18.00
CA ALA A 8 -25.53 64.94 18.60
C ALA A 8 -25.86 63.83 19.63
N ALA A 9 -26.94 63.98 20.40
CA ALA A 9 -27.40 62.97 21.35
C ALA A 9 -27.90 61.68 20.66
N LEU A 10 -28.56 61.81 19.49
CA LEU A 10 -29.03 60.66 18.71
C LEU A 10 -27.89 59.90 18.02
N LEU A 11 -26.82 60.60 17.61
CA LEU A 11 -25.62 59.95 17.03
C LEU A 11 -24.78 59.22 18.08
N ALA A 12 -24.68 59.75 19.31
CA ALA A 12 -23.99 59.08 20.41
C ALA A 12 -24.75 57.82 20.89
N ALA A 13 -26.08 57.85 20.92
CA ALA A 13 -26.91 56.68 21.23
C ALA A 13 -26.80 55.58 20.15
N ALA A 14 -26.67 55.96 18.88
CA ALA A 14 -26.46 55.02 17.78
C ALA A 14 -25.06 54.35 17.81
N TRP A 15 -24.03 55.06 18.26
CA TRP A 15 -22.69 54.49 18.46
C TRP A 15 -22.59 53.57 19.67
N GLY A 16 -23.36 53.83 20.74
CA GLY A 16 -23.46 52.93 21.89
C GLY A 16 -24.13 51.59 21.56
N LEU A 17 -25.05 51.56 20.59
CA LEU A 17 -25.78 50.34 20.19
C LEU A 17 -24.94 49.40 19.30
N ILE A 18 -23.85 49.88 18.70
CA ILE A 18 -22.94 49.08 17.85
C ILE A 18 -21.94 48.25 18.70
N LEU A 19 -21.69 48.62 19.96
CA LEU A 19 -20.78 47.89 20.85
C LEU A 19 -21.40 46.67 21.54
N LEU A 20 -22.71 46.42 21.37
CA LEU A 20 -23.41 45.26 21.94
C LEU A 20 -23.68 44.14 20.91
N GLN A 21 -23.24 44.31 19.66
CA GLN A 21 -23.26 43.25 18.63
C GLN A 21 -22.01 42.35 18.72
N GLY A 22 -21.34 42.32 19.87
CA GLY A 22 -20.37 41.29 20.21
C GLY A 22 -21.09 39.95 20.42
N CYS A 23 -21.57 39.36 19.32
CA CYS A 23 -22.12 38.03 19.29
C CYS A 23 -21.05 37.06 19.78
N TRP A 24 -21.23 36.65 21.03
CA TRP A 24 -20.60 35.53 21.67
C TRP A 24 -20.96 34.26 20.90
N ASN A 25 -20.26 34.00 19.80
CA ASN A 25 -20.39 32.78 19.03
C ASN A 25 -19.74 31.65 19.84
N ARG A 26 -20.53 30.94 20.66
CA ARG A 26 -20.03 29.74 21.33
C ARG A 26 -19.69 28.71 20.25
N PRO A 27 -18.45 28.22 20.15
CA PRO A 27 -18.16 27.11 19.26
C PRO A 27 -19.09 25.95 19.62
N LYS A 28 -19.83 25.45 18.63
CA LYS A 28 -20.66 24.26 18.79
C LYS A 28 -19.75 23.12 19.25
N GLU A 29 -20.03 22.54 20.42
CA GLU A 29 -19.40 21.30 20.83
C GLU A 29 -19.76 20.24 19.79
N VAL A 30 -18.76 19.77 19.06
CA VAL A 30 -18.91 18.68 18.09
C VAL A 30 -18.89 17.39 18.90
N GLU A 31 -20.03 16.71 18.95
CA GLU A 31 -20.13 15.43 19.66
C GLU A 31 -19.11 14.41 19.10
N GLY A 32 -18.45 13.68 20.00
CA GLY A 32 -17.48 12.66 19.61
C GLY A 32 -16.20 13.20 18.97
N LEU A 33 -15.84 14.47 19.22
CA LEU A 33 -14.55 15.02 18.79
C LEU A 33 -13.38 14.35 19.52
N LEU A 34 -12.43 13.81 18.77
CA LEU A 34 -11.23 13.15 19.29
C LEU A 34 -9.98 14.01 19.14
N ALA A 35 -9.85 14.73 18.03
CA ALA A 35 -8.73 15.64 17.76
C ALA A 35 -9.15 16.75 16.79
N GLN A 36 -8.46 17.90 16.86
CA GLN A 36 -8.66 19.03 15.96
C GLN A 36 -7.31 19.65 15.60
N VAL A 37 -7.10 19.94 14.31
CA VAL A 37 -5.93 20.67 13.79
C VAL A 37 -6.42 21.73 12.81
N GLY A 38 -6.38 23.00 13.23
CA GLY A 38 -7.00 24.10 12.49
C GLY A 38 -8.50 23.86 12.33
N ASP A 39 -8.97 23.86 11.09
CA ASP A 39 -10.37 23.60 10.73
C ASP A 39 -10.68 22.10 10.53
N SER A 40 -9.66 21.23 10.58
CA SER A 40 -9.84 19.78 10.41
C SER A 40 -10.21 19.12 11.73
N LEU A 41 -11.28 18.32 11.72
CA LEU A 41 -11.84 17.63 12.87
C LEU A 41 -11.77 16.12 12.67
N LEU A 42 -11.29 15.39 13.67
CA LEU A 42 -11.37 13.94 13.74
C LEU A 42 -12.45 13.54 14.74
N THR A 43 -13.54 12.95 14.25
CA THR A 43 -14.65 12.45 15.07
C THR A 43 -14.54 10.94 15.30
N GLU A 44 -15.24 10.44 16.32
CA GLU A 44 -15.36 9.01 16.62
C GLU A 44 -15.88 8.19 15.42
N GLU A 45 -16.87 8.74 14.72
CA GLU A 45 -17.45 8.11 13.53
C GLU A 45 -16.42 7.99 12.40
N ALA A 46 -15.68 9.07 12.12
CA ALA A 46 -14.66 9.09 11.08
C ALA A 46 -13.50 8.12 11.40
N LEU A 47 -13.09 8.04 12.66
CA LEU A 47 -12.09 7.08 13.12
C LEU A 47 -12.57 5.65 12.91
N THR A 48 -13.77 5.33 13.40
CA THR A 48 -14.35 3.98 13.33
C THR A 48 -14.53 3.52 11.88
N SER A 49 -15.12 4.38 11.04
CA SER A 49 -15.29 4.13 9.60
C SER A 49 -13.96 3.85 8.90
N THR A 50 -12.95 4.66 9.20
CA THR A 50 -11.65 4.52 8.54
C THR A 50 -10.97 3.22 8.94
N LEU A 51 -10.90 2.92 10.25
CA LEU A 51 -10.28 1.69 10.76
C LEU A 51 -10.96 0.43 10.19
N SER A 52 -12.29 0.39 10.16
CA SER A 52 -13.01 -0.75 9.59
C SER A 52 -12.75 -0.94 8.10
N ARG A 53 -12.66 0.15 7.32
CA ARG A 53 -12.37 0.08 5.87
C ARG A 53 -10.99 -0.50 5.57
N ILE A 54 -10.01 -0.24 6.44
CA ILE A 54 -8.64 -0.76 6.30
C ILE A 54 -8.42 -2.09 7.03
N GLY A 55 -9.49 -2.72 7.54
CA GLY A 55 -9.45 -4.03 8.17
C GLY A 55 -8.85 -4.07 9.58
N LEU A 56 -8.80 -2.92 10.27
CA LEU A 56 -8.32 -2.82 11.65
C LEU A 56 -9.48 -2.79 12.65
N ASP A 57 -9.28 -3.35 13.84
CA ASP A 57 -10.30 -3.36 14.89
C ASP A 57 -10.46 -1.95 15.49
N PRO A 58 -11.62 -1.28 15.30
CA PRO A 58 -11.85 0.05 15.84
C PRO A 58 -11.98 0.08 17.36
N LYS A 59 -12.08 -1.06 18.05
CA LYS A 59 -12.16 -1.13 19.52
C LYS A 59 -10.80 -1.22 20.19
N GLU A 60 -9.75 -1.60 19.45
CA GLU A 60 -8.42 -1.79 20.00
C GLU A 60 -7.78 -0.44 20.36
N VAL A 61 -7.51 -0.22 21.65
CA VAL A 61 -7.04 1.08 22.17
C VAL A 61 -5.69 1.50 21.56
N ALA A 62 -4.78 0.55 21.37
CA ALA A 62 -3.45 0.82 20.81
C ALA A 62 -3.57 1.32 19.36
N THR A 63 -4.32 0.60 18.52
CA THR A 63 -4.60 0.94 17.13
C THR A 63 -5.28 2.30 16.98
N ARG A 64 -6.30 2.58 17.80
CA ARG A 64 -6.96 3.89 17.82
C ARG A 64 -5.99 5.03 18.13
N ARG A 65 -5.19 4.87 19.19
CA ARG A 65 -4.21 5.89 19.62
C ARG A 65 -3.17 6.14 18.53
N GLN A 66 -2.63 5.06 17.93
CA GLN A 66 -1.66 5.17 16.86
C GLN A 66 -2.23 5.93 15.65
N TYR A 67 -3.45 5.58 15.23
CA TYR A 67 -4.11 6.26 14.12
C TYR A 67 -4.37 7.74 14.41
N ILE A 68 -4.88 8.07 15.61
CA ILE A 68 -5.14 9.46 16.00
C ILE A 68 -3.85 10.28 15.95
N ASN A 69 -2.74 9.76 16.49
CA ASN A 69 -1.45 10.46 16.46
C ASN A 69 -0.96 10.66 15.02
N GLN A 70 -1.00 9.62 14.20
CA GLN A 70 -0.62 9.70 12.78
C GLN A 70 -1.49 10.71 12.03
N TRP A 71 -2.79 10.74 12.31
CA TRP A 71 -3.71 11.71 11.73
C TRP A 71 -3.33 13.13 12.14
N VAL A 72 -3.05 13.39 13.42
CA VAL A 72 -2.62 14.71 13.91
C VAL A 72 -1.33 15.15 13.24
N ASP A 73 -0.31 14.29 13.18
CA ASP A 73 0.97 14.60 12.54
C ASP A 73 0.78 14.95 11.06
N HIS A 74 -0.04 14.18 10.35
CA HIS A 74 -0.36 14.43 8.95
C HIS A 74 -1.09 15.76 8.76
N GLN A 75 -2.09 16.06 9.59
CA GLN A 75 -2.82 17.33 9.51
C GLN A 75 -1.94 18.53 9.84
N LEU A 76 -0.99 18.40 10.77
CA LEU A 76 -0.04 19.47 11.09
C LEU A 76 0.86 19.79 9.88
N LEU A 77 1.34 18.77 9.18
CA LEU A 77 2.13 18.95 7.95
C LEU A 77 1.29 19.60 6.85
N LEU A 78 0.04 19.16 6.66
CA LEU A 78 -0.87 19.77 5.69
C LEU A 78 -1.18 21.23 6.04
N TYR A 79 -1.44 21.51 7.31
CA TYR A 79 -1.69 22.87 7.79
C TYR A 79 -0.51 23.79 7.49
N GLU A 80 0.72 23.33 7.76
CA GLU A 80 1.94 24.08 7.46
C GLU A 80 2.15 24.26 5.95
N ALA A 81 1.89 23.23 5.14
CA ALA A 81 1.98 23.31 3.67
C ALA A 81 1.04 24.38 3.10
N VAL A 82 -0.20 24.45 3.61
CA VAL A 82 -1.17 25.49 3.25
C VAL A 82 -0.70 26.86 3.74
N HIS A 83 -0.23 26.95 4.97
CA HIS A 83 0.25 28.20 5.55
C HIS A 83 1.43 28.79 4.77
N ARG A 84 2.34 27.94 4.28
CA ARG A 84 3.45 28.33 3.38
C ARG A 84 3.01 28.67 1.96
N GLY A 85 1.74 28.53 1.63
CA GLY A 85 1.21 28.85 0.31
C GLY A 85 1.58 27.84 -0.77
N LEU A 86 1.97 26.61 -0.41
CA LEU A 86 2.28 25.57 -1.40
C LEU A 86 1.09 25.26 -2.32
N THR A 87 -0.13 25.53 -1.87
CA THR A 87 -1.36 25.43 -2.68
C THR A 87 -1.40 26.36 -3.90
N LYS A 88 -0.53 27.38 -3.95
CA LYS A 88 -0.43 28.33 -5.06
C LYS A 88 0.79 28.09 -5.96
N ASP A 89 1.60 27.08 -5.64
CA ASP A 89 2.78 26.72 -6.44
C ASP A 89 2.36 26.28 -7.86
N PRO A 90 2.84 26.95 -8.93
CA PRO A 90 2.51 26.59 -10.31
C PRO A 90 2.86 25.14 -10.67
N GLU A 91 3.94 24.60 -10.11
CA GLU A 91 4.36 23.22 -10.37
C GLU A 91 3.37 22.23 -9.76
N LEU A 92 3.05 22.38 -8.46
CA LEU A 92 2.02 21.59 -7.80
C LEU A 92 0.68 21.64 -8.54
N LEU A 93 0.24 22.84 -8.93
CA LEU A 93 -1.02 23.01 -9.66
C LEU A 93 -1.00 22.28 -11.01
N SER A 94 0.14 22.23 -11.71
CA SER A 94 0.27 21.47 -12.95
C SER A 94 0.17 19.97 -12.70
N ARG A 95 0.84 19.46 -11.67
CA ARG A 95 0.78 18.04 -11.28
C ARG A 95 -0.64 17.63 -10.89
N LEU A 96 -1.35 18.46 -10.13
CA LEU A 96 -2.74 18.20 -9.73
C LEU A 96 -3.70 18.18 -10.93
N ARG A 97 -3.48 19.03 -11.95
CA ARG A 97 -4.28 18.98 -13.18
C ARG A 97 -4.07 17.66 -13.93
N HIS A 98 -2.83 17.24 -14.13
CA HIS A 98 -2.54 15.97 -14.81
C HIS A 98 -3.08 14.77 -14.03
N LEU A 99 -2.89 14.71 -12.71
CA LEU A 99 -3.47 13.64 -11.89
C LEU A 99 -5.00 13.59 -12.01
N ARG A 100 -5.66 14.75 -12.06
CA ARG A 100 -7.11 14.80 -12.27
C ARG A 100 -7.52 14.27 -13.65
N GLU A 101 -6.79 14.64 -14.70
CA GLU A 101 -7.03 14.14 -16.06
C GLU A 101 -6.91 12.62 -16.12
N GLU A 102 -5.83 12.05 -15.58
CA GLU A 102 -5.60 10.60 -15.54
C GLU A 102 -6.68 9.85 -14.76
N ILE A 103 -7.06 10.31 -13.58
CA ILE A 103 -8.12 9.69 -12.77
C ILE A 103 -9.46 9.69 -13.51
N LEU A 104 -9.77 10.76 -14.25
CA LEU A 104 -11.01 10.83 -15.02
C LEU A 104 -11.00 9.88 -16.21
N ILE A 105 -9.85 9.71 -16.88
CA ILE A 105 -9.69 8.75 -17.98
C ILE A 105 -9.82 7.32 -17.45
N GLU A 106 -9.13 6.99 -16.36
CA GLU A 106 -9.22 5.69 -15.70
C GLU A 106 -10.67 5.39 -15.29
N ARG A 107 -11.35 6.36 -14.69
CA ARG A 107 -12.74 6.20 -14.29
C ARG A 107 -13.68 5.95 -15.47
N LEU A 108 -13.46 6.64 -16.59
CA LEU A 108 -14.22 6.41 -17.82
C LEU A 108 -13.95 4.99 -18.35
N PHE A 109 -12.70 4.54 -18.32
CA PHE A 109 -12.34 3.19 -18.75
C PHE A 109 -13.00 2.12 -17.87
N GLU A 110 -13.04 2.29 -16.55
CA GLU A 110 -13.75 1.37 -15.65
C GLU A 110 -15.25 1.28 -15.93
N GLU A 111 -15.88 2.39 -16.31
CA GLU A 111 -17.32 2.45 -16.58
C GLU A 111 -17.68 1.88 -17.96
N GLU A 112 -16.91 2.22 -18.98
CA GLU A 112 -17.17 1.86 -20.38
C GLU A 112 -16.58 0.48 -20.74
N VAL A 113 -15.43 0.13 -20.17
CA VAL A 113 -14.72 -1.12 -20.46
C VAL A 113 -14.97 -2.10 -19.32
N GLN A 114 -16.09 -2.81 -19.43
CA GLN A 114 -16.27 -4.10 -18.75
C GLN A 114 -15.76 -5.18 -19.70
N PRO A 115 -14.49 -5.61 -19.64
CA PRO A 115 -14.02 -6.65 -20.53
C PRO A 115 -14.89 -7.89 -20.28
N ALA A 116 -15.52 -8.39 -21.34
CA ALA A 116 -16.22 -9.65 -21.28
C ALA A 116 -15.22 -10.69 -20.78
N LYS A 117 -15.55 -11.38 -19.69
CA LYS A 117 -14.70 -12.48 -19.22
C LYS A 117 -14.67 -13.51 -20.35
N PRO A 118 -13.48 -13.90 -20.85
CA PRO A 118 -13.40 -14.89 -21.90
C PRO A 118 -14.04 -16.19 -21.40
N THR A 119 -14.75 -16.87 -22.29
CA THR A 119 -15.28 -18.19 -22.04
C THR A 119 -14.14 -19.20 -21.91
N GLU A 120 -14.39 -20.31 -21.23
CA GLU A 120 -13.41 -21.40 -21.11
C GLU A 120 -12.95 -21.91 -22.49
N ALA A 121 -13.86 -21.95 -23.47
CA ALA A 121 -13.54 -22.33 -24.84
C ALA A 121 -12.56 -21.36 -25.52
N GLU A 122 -12.74 -20.04 -25.32
CA GLU A 122 -11.84 -19.01 -25.85
C GLU A 122 -10.46 -19.08 -25.18
N VAL A 123 -10.41 -19.34 -23.87
CA VAL A 123 -9.15 -19.54 -23.13
C VAL A 123 -8.39 -20.76 -23.68
N ILE A 124 -9.09 -21.88 -23.87
CA ILE A 124 -8.48 -23.11 -24.43
C ILE A 124 -8.00 -22.88 -25.86
N ALA A 125 -8.81 -22.21 -26.70
CA ALA A 125 -8.42 -21.89 -28.07
C ALA A 125 -7.16 -21.00 -28.10
N TYR A 126 -7.13 -19.93 -27.31
CA TYR A 126 -5.97 -19.07 -27.20
C TYR A 126 -4.72 -19.83 -26.73
N TRP A 127 -4.83 -20.64 -25.68
CA TRP A 127 -3.72 -21.45 -25.18
C TRP A 127 -3.19 -22.40 -26.26
N ARG A 128 -4.07 -23.07 -27.02
CA ARG A 128 -3.67 -23.98 -28.10
C ARG A 128 -2.89 -23.26 -29.21
N ASP A 129 -3.36 -22.08 -29.60
CA ASP A 129 -2.74 -21.29 -30.66
C ASP A 129 -1.42 -20.65 -30.23
N HIS A 130 -1.21 -20.47 -28.91
CA HIS A 130 -0.02 -19.84 -28.33
C HIS A 130 0.80 -20.78 -27.44
N THR A 131 0.69 -22.10 -27.60
CA THR A 131 1.40 -23.09 -26.75
C THR A 131 2.91 -22.83 -26.65
N GLY A 132 3.54 -22.32 -27.71
CA GLY A 132 4.96 -21.99 -27.75
C GLY A 132 5.37 -20.82 -26.84
N GLU A 133 4.44 -20.00 -26.38
CA GLU A 133 4.69 -18.92 -25.40
C GLU A 133 4.61 -19.42 -23.95
N PHE A 134 3.95 -20.57 -23.73
CA PHE A 134 3.73 -21.17 -22.42
C PHE A 134 4.70 -22.33 -22.12
N ILE A 135 5.93 -22.23 -22.62
CA ILE A 135 7.02 -23.18 -22.34
C ILE A 135 7.97 -22.59 -21.31
N ARG A 136 8.65 -23.45 -20.52
CA ARG A 136 9.77 -23.00 -19.69
C ARG A 136 10.93 -22.64 -20.62
N PRO A 137 11.50 -21.43 -20.54
CA PRO A 137 12.55 -21.00 -21.45
C PRO A 137 13.89 -21.69 -21.19
N THR A 138 14.05 -22.28 -20.01
CA THR A 138 15.30 -22.89 -19.57
C THR A 138 15.03 -24.27 -19.01
N ASP A 139 15.94 -25.19 -19.29
CA ASP A 139 15.98 -26.48 -18.62
C ASP A 139 16.28 -26.28 -17.13
N GLU A 140 15.47 -26.93 -16.30
CA GLU A 140 15.66 -26.99 -14.87
C GLU A 140 16.24 -28.36 -14.51
N VAL A 141 17.33 -28.36 -13.74
CA VAL A 141 17.94 -29.58 -13.24
C VAL A 141 17.78 -29.70 -11.74
N ARG A 142 17.78 -30.93 -11.26
CA ARG A 142 17.82 -31.24 -9.83
C ARG A 142 19.18 -31.83 -9.49
N LEU A 143 19.95 -31.13 -8.67
CA LEU A 143 21.25 -31.60 -8.24
C LEU A 143 21.12 -32.50 -7.01
N VAL A 144 21.86 -33.60 -7.02
CA VAL A 144 22.07 -34.46 -5.86
C VAL A 144 23.51 -34.24 -5.39
N LEU A 145 23.67 -33.68 -4.19
CA LEU A 145 24.96 -33.47 -3.55
C LEU A 145 25.25 -34.63 -2.60
N ALA A 146 26.35 -35.35 -2.85
CA ALA A 146 26.83 -36.39 -1.95
C ALA A 146 28.06 -35.89 -1.17
N THR A 147 27.95 -35.83 0.15
CA THR A 147 29.05 -35.47 1.05
C THR A 147 29.58 -36.74 1.70
N ALA A 148 30.78 -37.15 1.31
CA ALA A 148 31.45 -38.35 1.81
C ALA A 148 32.62 -37.98 2.75
N PRO A 149 32.94 -38.82 3.76
CA PRO A 149 33.97 -38.52 4.76
C PRO A 149 35.40 -38.61 4.19
N ASP A 150 35.61 -39.41 3.14
CA ASP A 150 36.92 -39.64 2.53
C ASP A 150 36.83 -39.88 1.01
N ARG A 151 38.00 -39.81 0.36
CA ARG A 151 38.13 -39.93 -1.10
C ARG A 151 37.66 -41.28 -1.64
N ASN A 152 37.87 -42.38 -0.92
CA ASN A 152 37.48 -43.71 -1.39
C ASN A 152 35.96 -43.85 -1.35
N SER A 153 35.32 -43.38 -0.29
CA SER A 153 33.87 -43.33 -0.17
C SER A 153 33.24 -42.47 -1.27
N ALA A 154 33.80 -41.29 -1.57
CA ALA A 154 33.35 -40.43 -2.67
C ALA A 154 33.48 -41.12 -4.04
N TRP A 155 34.57 -41.85 -4.27
CA TRP A 155 34.80 -42.62 -5.50
C TRP A 155 33.81 -43.79 -5.64
N GLY A 156 33.48 -44.45 -4.52
CA GLY A 156 32.47 -45.50 -4.48
C GLY A 156 31.09 -44.99 -4.92
N VAL A 157 30.68 -43.83 -4.38
CA VAL A 157 29.42 -43.18 -4.77
C VAL A 157 29.44 -42.82 -6.26
N ARG A 158 30.50 -42.18 -6.75
CA ARG A 158 30.61 -41.79 -8.17
C ARG A 158 30.45 -42.97 -9.12
N ASN A 159 31.03 -44.12 -8.80
CA ASN A 159 30.97 -45.31 -9.66
C ASN A 159 29.65 -46.09 -9.53
N GLY A 160 28.94 -45.93 -8.41
CA GLY A 160 27.66 -46.60 -8.16
C GLY A 160 26.43 -45.76 -8.51
N MET A 161 26.60 -44.48 -8.85
CA MET A 161 25.49 -43.56 -9.17
C MET A 161 24.62 -44.03 -10.35
N ASP A 162 25.21 -44.70 -11.35
CA ASP A 162 24.47 -45.22 -12.51
C ASP A 162 23.51 -46.38 -12.14
N GLN A 163 23.66 -46.96 -10.95
CA GLN A 163 22.88 -48.12 -10.49
C GLN A 163 21.70 -47.74 -9.59
N ALA A 164 21.58 -46.47 -9.18
CA ALA A 164 20.51 -45.99 -8.30
C ALA A 164 19.49 -45.13 -9.07
N GLN A 165 18.21 -45.33 -8.77
CA GLN A 165 17.11 -44.63 -9.45
C GLN A 165 16.71 -43.33 -8.73
N SER A 166 17.05 -43.18 -7.46
CA SER A 166 16.71 -42.01 -6.63
C SER A 166 17.81 -41.65 -5.62
N ALA A 167 17.72 -40.45 -5.04
CA ALA A 167 18.64 -40.00 -4.00
C ALA A 167 18.46 -40.79 -2.69
N GLU A 168 17.24 -41.25 -2.43
CA GLU A 168 16.88 -42.09 -1.29
C GLU A 168 17.53 -43.49 -1.40
N ASP A 169 17.57 -44.08 -2.60
CA ASP A 169 18.25 -45.36 -2.85
C ASP A 169 19.77 -45.24 -2.62
N LEU A 170 20.36 -44.11 -3.02
CA LEU A 170 21.77 -43.82 -2.79
C LEU A 170 22.09 -43.74 -1.30
N GLN A 171 21.22 -43.12 -0.50
CA GLN A 171 21.43 -43.00 0.94
C GLN A 171 21.35 -44.35 1.68
N ALA A 172 20.52 -45.27 1.20
CA ALA A 172 20.47 -46.64 1.73
C ALA A 172 21.68 -47.49 1.32
N THR A 173 22.31 -47.17 0.19
CA THR A 173 23.42 -47.95 -0.38
C THR A 173 24.77 -47.55 0.19
N PHE A 174 24.96 -46.27 0.54
CA PHE A 174 26.25 -45.74 0.99
C PHE A 174 26.17 -45.24 2.44
N GLU A 175 26.44 -46.14 3.41
CA GLU A 175 26.52 -45.78 4.82
C GLU A 175 27.61 -44.72 5.08
N GLY A 176 27.25 -43.68 5.85
CA GLY A 176 28.17 -42.59 6.20
C GLY A 176 28.30 -41.49 5.16
N VAL A 177 27.61 -41.58 4.01
CA VAL A 177 27.50 -40.51 3.01
C VAL A 177 26.19 -39.76 3.21
N VAL A 178 26.26 -38.42 3.28
CA VAL A 178 25.08 -37.56 3.37
C VAL A 178 24.68 -37.12 1.97
N PHE A 179 23.46 -37.44 1.56
CA PHE A 179 22.88 -36.96 0.31
C PHE A 179 21.94 -35.79 0.59
N ASP A 180 22.10 -34.71 -0.17
CA ASP A 180 21.20 -33.56 -0.19
C ASP A 180 20.71 -33.34 -1.62
N THR A 181 19.52 -32.78 -1.77
CA THR A 181 18.96 -32.47 -3.09
C THR A 181 18.62 -31.00 -3.16
N THR A 182 19.00 -30.35 -4.25
CA THR A 182 18.42 -29.04 -4.54
C THR A 182 16.96 -29.23 -4.94
N GLY A 183 16.15 -28.18 -4.84
CA GLY A 183 14.95 -28.11 -5.67
C GLY A 183 15.32 -28.12 -7.17
N PHE A 184 14.33 -27.98 -8.04
CA PHE A 184 14.59 -27.69 -9.45
C PHE A 184 15.22 -26.30 -9.58
N VAL A 185 16.39 -26.23 -10.20
CA VAL A 185 17.15 -25.00 -10.39
C VAL A 185 17.41 -24.83 -11.89
N PRO A 186 17.14 -23.63 -12.47
CA PRO A 186 17.50 -23.35 -13.85
C PRO A 186 19.00 -23.49 -14.07
N GLU A 187 19.40 -24.12 -15.17
CA GLU A 187 20.81 -24.41 -15.49
C GLU A 187 21.70 -23.15 -15.45
N GLU A 188 21.17 -22.00 -15.89
CA GLU A 188 21.89 -20.71 -15.92
C GLU A 188 22.30 -20.22 -14.53
N ARG A 189 21.55 -20.61 -13.49
CA ARG A 189 21.82 -20.24 -12.10
C ARG A 189 22.86 -21.15 -11.45
N LEU A 190 23.27 -22.23 -12.13
CA LEU A 190 24.33 -23.07 -11.62
C LEU A 190 25.69 -22.35 -11.71
N PRO A 191 26.56 -22.56 -10.70
CA PRO A 191 27.96 -22.19 -10.80
C PRO A 191 28.59 -22.76 -12.07
N SER A 192 29.48 -22.01 -12.72
CA SER A 192 30.13 -22.42 -13.99
C SER A 192 30.93 -23.71 -13.89
N GLN A 193 31.26 -24.16 -12.68
CA GLN A 193 31.96 -25.42 -12.42
C GLN A 193 31.03 -26.64 -12.49
N LEU A 194 29.72 -26.42 -12.49
CA LEU A 194 28.67 -27.45 -12.49
C LEU A 194 27.81 -27.43 -13.76
N ARG A 195 28.10 -26.52 -14.70
CA ARG A 195 27.61 -26.54 -16.08
C ARG A 195 28.63 -27.28 -16.94
#